data_AF-A0A411MFL7-F1
#
_entry.id   AF-A0A411MFL7-F1
#
_cell.length_a   1.000
_cell.length_b   1.000
_cell.length_c   1.000
_cell.angle_alpha   90.00
_cell.angle_beta   90.00
_cell.angle_gamma   90.00
#
_symmetry.space_group_name_H-M   'P 1'
#
loop_
_entity.id
_entity.type
_entity.pdbx_description
1 polymer ?
#
loop_
_entity_poly.entity_id
_entity_poly.type
_entity_poly.pdbx_seq_one_letter_code
_entity_poly.pdbx_strand_id
1 'polypeptide(L)'
;MIRRYWLYVLAPLLLALLAAALGFWLWTRPAPEATLEHLSLSDGSSLIKVNPGTQAKARVAIAVPQEQALSEKQLLDLSQSGEAQMVQVILPPADCSKQQQAVQQALEQLKGAPTLVAGIGPGAAQAWRWLAQQSDDKAQAISVDFTLEQPGCATPLPKSAVHGHWSVAWNDNPDDASAAFVRDQPNAETSISDYDIHLPQVLKAQLTQALVGEDGNAMSIPVVEVPAGQTTDTVTLFLSGDGGWRDLDRDVAGEMAKLGYPVVGIDTLRYYWQHKTPEQSAIDLSELMQHYRQKWGTKRFVLTGYSFGADVLPAIYNRLPAEDQQRIDAVILLAFARSGSFEIEVEGWLGNAGKEAPTGPEMARLPASKVVCVYGEEEADESGCTDHSAVGERLKLPGGHHFDENYPALAKRLIGDIENRQGKTSVAEQN
;
A
#
# COMPACT_ATOMS: atom_id res chain seq x y z
N MET A 1 54.12 -6.75 58.65
CA MET A 1 53.18 -5.61 58.50
C MET A 1 52.60 -5.44 57.08
N ILE A 2 53.19 -6.01 56.02
CA ILE A 2 52.77 -5.80 54.62
C ILE A 2 51.46 -6.55 54.23
N ARG A 3 51.16 -7.69 54.86
CA ARG A 3 49.97 -8.51 54.56
C ARG A 3 48.63 -7.86 54.94
N ARG A 4 48.62 -6.89 55.86
CA ARG A 4 47.40 -6.20 56.30
C ARG A 4 46.98 -5.08 55.34
N TYR A 5 47.94 -4.45 54.64
CA TYR A 5 47.67 -3.35 53.70
C TYR A 5 47.05 -3.83 52.37
N TRP A 6 47.36 -5.04 51.92
CA TRP A 6 46.77 -5.62 50.71
C TRP A 6 45.26 -5.82 50.80
N LEU A 7 44.74 -6.16 51.98
CA LEU A 7 43.30 -6.29 52.22
C LEU A 7 42.56 -4.95 52.07
N TYR A 8 43.18 -3.84 52.46
CA TYR A 8 42.61 -2.49 52.30
C TYR A 8 42.61 -2.00 50.85
N VAL A 9 43.41 -2.60 49.95
CA VAL A 9 43.43 -2.28 48.51
C VAL A 9 42.58 -3.26 47.70
N LEU A 10 42.56 -4.54 48.07
CA LEU A 10 41.76 -5.58 47.39
C LEU A 10 40.25 -5.37 47.58
N ALA A 11 39.81 -5.04 48.79
CA ALA A 11 38.39 -4.83 49.07
C ALA A 11 37.72 -3.73 48.19
N PRO A 12 38.29 -2.51 48.04
CA PRO A 12 37.70 -1.50 47.17
C PRO A 12 37.79 -1.86 45.68
N LEU A 13 38.83 -2.58 45.25
CA LEU A 13 38.95 -3.08 43.87
C LEU A 13 37.86 -4.12 43.53
N LEU A 14 37.57 -5.02 44.46
CA LEU A 14 36.52 -6.03 44.32
C LEU A 14 35.13 -5.38 44.31
N LEU A 15 34.90 -4.38 45.16
CA LEU A 15 33.68 -3.58 45.15
C LEU A 15 33.50 -2.80 43.84
N ALA A 16 34.57 -2.22 43.30
CA ALA A 16 34.54 -1.52 42.01
C ALA A 16 34.23 -2.48 40.86
N LEU A 17 34.81 -3.69 40.85
CA LEU A 17 34.51 -4.74 39.87
C LEU A 17 33.06 -5.22 39.97
N LEU A 18 32.54 -5.43 41.18
CA LEU A 18 31.13 -5.80 41.39
C LEU A 18 30.18 -4.69 40.95
N ALA A 19 30.50 -3.42 41.23
CA ALA A 19 29.73 -2.28 40.77
C ALA A 19 29.77 -2.14 39.24
N ALA A 20 30.93 -2.35 38.61
CA ALA A 20 31.08 -2.34 37.16
C ALA A 20 30.32 -3.50 36.51
N ALA A 21 30.39 -4.71 37.07
CA ALA A 21 29.64 -5.87 36.60
C ALA A 21 28.13 -5.68 36.76
N LEU A 22 27.67 -5.08 37.88
CA LEU A 22 26.27 -4.74 38.10
C LEU A 22 25.81 -3.65 37.13
N GLY A 23 26.64 -2.62 36.89
CA GLY A 23 26.37 -1.57 35.90
C GLY A 23 26.28 -2.12 34.48
N PHE A 24 27.20 -3.01 34.10
CA PHE A 24 27.17 -3.70 32.82
C PHE A 24 25.93 -4.58 32.70
N TRP A 25 25.60 -5.37 33.72
CA TRP A 25 24.39 -6.21 33.72
C TRP A 25 23.10 -5.38 33.64
N LEU A 26 23.02 -4.25 34.35
CA LEU A 26 21.87 -3.34 34.27
C LEU A 26 21.75 -2.66 32.90
N TRP A 27 22.88 -2.44 32.22
CA TRP A 27 22.91 -1.92 30.84
C TRP A 27 22.49 -2.99 29.84
N THR A 28 23.00 -4.21 29.95
CA THR A 28 22.83 -5.27 28.93
C THR A 28 21.68 -6.23 29.20
N ARG A 29 20.94 -6.09 30.30
CA ARG A 29 19.79 -6.95 30.58
C ARG A 29 18.72 -6.73 29.49
N PRO A 30 18.09 -7.81 28.99
CA PRO A 30 16.97 -7.67 28.06
C PRO A 30 15.85 -6.86 28.72
N ALA A 31 15.14 -6.06 27.92
CA ALA A 31 13.95 -5.38 28.39
C ALA A 31 12.98 -6.42 28.96
N PRO A 32 12.24 -6.10 30.05
CA PRO A 32 11.19 -6.97 30.51
C PRO A 32 10.21 -7.26 29.36
N GLU A 33 9.66 -8.47 29.33
CA GLU A 33 8.71 -8.86 28.30
C GLU A 33 7.35 -8.19 28.55
N ALA A 34 6.62 -7.91 27.46
CA ALA A 34 5.24 -7.47 27.53
C ALA A 34 4.34 -8.55 28.18
N THR A 35 3.33 -8.12 28.92
CA THR A 35 2.37 -9.01 29.59
C THR A 35 0.96 -8.77 29.08
N LEU A 36 0.15 -9.83 29.07
CA LEU A 36 -1.22 -9.81 28.55
C LEU A 36 -2.22 -10.21 29.64
N GLU A 37 -3.38 -9.54 29.67
CA GLU A 37 -4.50 -9.79 30.56
C GLU A 37 -5.81 -9.89 29.75
N HIS A 38 -6.62 -10.91 30.03
CA HIS A 38 -7.97 -11.01 29.49
C HIS A 38 -8.98 -10.38 30.45
N LEU A 39 -9.83 -9.52 29.92
CA LEU A 39 -10.86 -8.79 30.65
C LEU A 39 -12.21 -8.98 29.95
N SER A 40 -13.28 -8.80 30.71
CA SER A 40 -14.64 -8.72 30.19
C SER A 40 -15.23 -7.38 30.57
N LEU A 41 -15.78 -6.69 29.58
CA LEU A 41 -16.43 -5.40 29.76
C LEU A 41 -17.84 -5.56 30.35
N SER A 42 -18.41 -4.46 30.84
CA SER A 42 -19.73 -4.49 31.50
C SER A 42 -20.89 -4.85 30.57
N ASP A 43 -20.69 -4.71 29.26
CA ASP A 43 -21.62 -5.09 28.20
C ASP A 43 -21.43 -6.56 27.73
N GLY A 44 -20.46 -7.28 28.31
CA GLY A 44 -20.11 -8.65 27.94
C GLY A 44 -19.06 -8.77 26.83
N SER A 45 -18.58 -7.65 26.27
CA SER A 45 -17.55 -7.65 25.23
C SER A 45 -16.21 -8.15 25.78
N SER A 46 -15.49 -8.94 24.99
CA SER A 46 -14.14 -9.42 25.36
C SER A 46 -13.10 -8.34 25.09
N LEU A 47 -12.18 -8.17 26.04
CA LEU A 47 -11.07 -7.24 25.92
C LEU A 47 -9.76 -7.93 26.28
N ILE A 48 -8.72 -7.70 25.47
CA ILE A 48 -7.35 -8.06 25.78
C ILE A 48 -6.60 -6.78 26.11
N LYS A 49 -5.92 -6.75 27.25
CA LYS A 49 -5.03 -5.66 27.65
C LYS A 49 -3.59 -6.12 27.63
N VAL A 50 -2.73 -5.36 26.96
CA VAL A 50 -1.29 -5.63 26.88
C VAL A 50 -0.52 -4.48 27.50
N ASN A 51 0.39 -4.80 28.42
CA ASN A 51 1.29 -3.83 29.03
C ASN A 51 2.71 -4.09 28.51
N PRO A 52 3.43 -3.07 28.00
CA PRO A 52 4.81 -3.23 27.59
C PRO A 52 5.67 -3.47 28.83
N GLY A 53 6.78 -4.18 28.68
CA GLY A 53 7.71 -4.38 29.78
C GLY A 53 8.53 -3.13 30.16
N THR A 54 8.42 -2.06 29.36
CA THR A 54 9.01 -0.73 29.61
C THR A 54 7.94 0.32 29.89
N GLN A 55 8.34 1.57 30.11
CA GLN A 55 7.39 2.67 30.25
C GLN A 55 6.70 2.93 28.90
N ALA A 56 5.37 2.87 28.90
CA ALA A 56 4.59 3.08 27.68
C ALA A 56 4.78 4.50 27.11
N LYS A 57 5.20 4.58 25.85
CA LYS A 57 5.28 5.81 25.04
C LYS A 57 3.97 6.10 24.31
N ALA A 58 3.24 5.04 23.94
CA ALA A 58 1.94 5.11 23.29
C ALA A 58 0.86 4.38 24.10
N ARG A 59 -0.39 4.80 23.91
CA ARG A 59 -1.59 4.21 24.52
C ARG A 59 -2.60 3.97 23.41
N VAL A 60 -2.81 2.70 23.08
CA VAL A 60 -3.51 2.28 21.87
C VAL A 60 -4.79 1.55 22.23
N ALA A 61 -5.90 1.90 21.60
CA ALA A 61 -7.10 1.08 21.59
C ALA A 61 -7.38 0.55 20.19
N ILE A 62 -7.66 -0.75 20.10
CA ILE A 62 -7.95 -1.48 18.87
C ILE A 62 -9.38 -2.01 18.97
N ALA A 63 -10.25 -1.60 18.06
CA ALA A 63 -11.65 -2.00 18.00
C ALA A 63 -11.90 -2.84 16.74
N VAL A 64 -12.24 -4.11 16.90
CA VAL A 64 -12.32 -5.04 15.76
C VAL A 64 -13.46 -6.05 15.94
N PRO A 65 -14.08 -6.53 14.85
CA PRO A 65 -14.90 -7.74 14.86
C PRO A 65 -14.11 -8.97 15.34
N GLN A 66 -14.82 -10.00 15.80
CA GLN A 66 -14.18 -11.19 16.39
C GLN A 66 -13.28 -11.93 15.39
N GLU A 67 -13.73 -12.05 14.16
CA GLU A 67 -13.03 -12.72 13.06
C GLU A 67 -11.84 -11.93 12.51
N GLN A 68 -11.76 -10.64 12.83
CA GLN A 68 -10.69 -9.73 12.39
C GLN A 68 -9.71 -9.37 13.54
N ALA A 69 -9.82 -10.05 14.68
CA ALA A 69 -8.99 -9.77 15.85
C ALA A 69 -7.52 -10.12 15.61
N LEU A 70 -6.60 -9.25 16.06
CA LEU A 70 -5.18 -9.61 16.12
C LEU A 70 -4.99 -10.71 17.18
N SER A 71 -4.11 -11.65 16.89
CA SER A 71 -3.72 -12.70 17.83
C SER A 71 -2.94 -12.11 19.01
N GLU A 72 -2.96 -12.80 20.15
CA GLU A 72 -2.20 -12.45 21.35
C GLU A 72 -0.71 -12.22 21.05
N LYS A 73 -0.12 -13.09 20.21
CA LYS A 73 1.27 -12.95 19.79
C LYS A 73 1.52 -11.64 19.04
N GLN A 74 0.65 -11.30 18.09
CA GLN A 74 0.77 -10.03 17.35
C GLN A 74 0.65 -8.82 18.27
N LEU A 75 -0.25 -8.85 19.25
CA LEU A 75 -0.41 -7.78 20.23
C LEU A 75 0.82 -7.64 21.16
N LEU A 76 1.40 -8.75 21.61
CA LEU A 76 2.63 -8.75 22.40
C LEU A 76 3.81 -8.19 21.60
N ASP A 77 3.98 -8.63 20.35
CA ASP A 77 5.05 -8.15 19.46
C ASP A 77 4.92 -6.64 19.19
N LEU A 78 3.70 -6.14 18.91
CA LEU A 78 3.42 -4.71 18.71
C LEU A 78 3.67 -3.89 19.98
N SER A 79 3.20 -4.38 21.14
CA SER A 79 3.39 -3.68 22.42
C SER A 79 4.86 -3.57 22.78
N GLN A 80 5.63 -4.63 22.55
CA GLN A 80 7.06 -4.67 22.84
C GLN A 80 7.87 -3.76 21.91
N SER A 81 7.60 -3.82 20.59
CA SER A 81 8.33 -3.04 19.58
C SER A 81 7.99 -1.54 19.63
N GLY A 82 6.71 -1.21 19.82
CA GLY A 82 6.22 0.17 19.88
C GLY A 82 6.28 0.80 21.27
N GLU A 83 6.75 0.08 22.29
CA GLU A 83 6.68 0.49 23.70
C GLU A 83 5.27 1.00 24.06
N ALA A 84 4.23 0.27 23.64
CA ALA A 84 2.86 0.73 23.64
C ALA A 84 2.01 -0.07 24.64
N GLN A 85 1.25 0.62 25.49
CA GLN A 85 0.15 -0.03 26.21
C GLN A 85 -1.03 -0.16 25.25
N MET A 86 -1.60 -1.35 25.15
CA MET A 86 -2.63 -1.64 24.16
C MET A 86 -3.86 -2.27 24.81
N VAL A 87 -5.03 -1.97 24.26
CA VAL A 87 -6.25 -2.71 24.52
C VAL A 87 -6.87 -3.10 23.19
N GLN A 88 -7.26 -4.36 23.02
CA GLN A 88 -8.06 -4.82 21.89
C GLN A 88 -9.43 -5.22 22.40
N VAL A 89 -10.47 -4.57 21.91
CA VAL A 89 -11.87 -4.87 22.24
C VAL A 89 -12.57 -5.51 21.05
N ILE A 90 -13.29 -6.60 21.33
CA ILE A 90 -14.14 -7.25 20.35
C ILE A 90 -15.47 -6.51 20.29
N LEU A 91 -15.81 -6.01 19.11
CA LEU A 91 -17.01 -5.22 18.89
C LEU A 91 -18.27 -6.11 18.83
N PRO A 92 -19.35 -5.74 19.53
CA PRO A 92 -20.63 -6.42 19.40
C PRO A 92 -21.20 -6.23 17.98
N PRO A 93 -21.81 -7.28 17.38
CA PRO A 93 -22.34 -7.20 16.04
C PRO A 93 -23.59 -6.29 15.97
N ALA A 94 -23.71 -5.55 14.87
CA ALA A 94 -24.93 -4.85 14.43
C ALA A 94 -25.59 -3.87 15.44
N ASP A 95 -24.83 -3.30 16.39
CA ASP A 95 -25.33 -2.26 17.30
C ASP A 95 -24.26 -1.19 17.53
N CYS A 96 -24.38 -0.10 16.78
CA CYS A 96 -23.44 1.02 16.80
C CYS A 96 -23.30 1.68 18.18
N SER A 97 -24.38 1.73 18.95
CA SER A 97 -24.37 2.35 20.29
C SER A 97 -23.58 1.47 21.26
N LYS A 98 -23.77 0.14 21.18
CA LYS A 98 -22.96 -0.79 21.96
C LYS A 98 -21.50 -0.81 21.52
N GLN A 99 -21.23 -0.68 20.23
CA GLN A 99 -19.86 -0.56 19.72
C GLN A 99 -19.17 0.68 20.28
N GLN A 100 -19.83 1.85 20.26
CA GLN A 100 -19.33 3.07 20.88
C GLN A 100 -19.07 2.88 22.38
N GLN A 101 -20.00 2.25 23.09
CA GLN A 101 -19.87 1.97 24.52
C GLN A 101 -18.71 1.00 24.82
N ALA A 102 -18.51 -0.03 24.01
CA ALA A 102 -17.41 -0.99 24.15
C ALA A 102 -16.06 -0.31 23.94
N VAL A 103 -15.94 0.55 22.92
CA VAL A 103 -14.72 1.34 22.68
C VAL A 103 -14.46 2.29 23.84
N GLN A 104 -15.47 3.02 24.31
CA GLN A 104 -15.31 3.94 25.44
C GLN A 104 -14.82 3.22 26.71
N GLN A 105 -15.40 2.07 27.04
CA GLN A 105 -14.96 1.24 28.17
C GLN A 105 -13.55 0.68 27.98
N ALA A 106 -13.17 0.35 26.74
CA ALA A 106 -11.82 -0.08 26.43
C ALA A 106 -10.81 1.05 26.68
N LEU A 107 -11.12 2.27 26.25
CA LEU A 107 -10.26 3.45 26.48
C LEU A 107 -10.02 3.70 27.98
N GLU A 108 -11.03 3.48 28.82
CA GLU A 108 -10.92 3.62 30.28
C GLU A 108 -9.94 2.60 30.92
N GLN A 109 -9.60 1.51 30.22
CA GLN A 109 -8.61 0.54 30.69
C GLN A 109 -7.16 0.98 30.47
N LEU A 110 -6.91 2.03 29.67
CA LEU A 110 -5.59 2.59 29.42
C LEU A 110 -5.12 3.46 30.61
N LYS A 111 -3.81 3.45 30.87
CA LYS A 111 -3.18 4.27 31.92
C LYS A 111 -2.90 5.69 31.40
N GLY A 112 -3.97 6.46 31.21
CA GLY A 112 -3.93 7.84 30.70
C GLY A 112 -4.69 8.01 29.38
N ALA A 113 -4.63 9.22 28.82
CA ALA A 113 -5.32 9.53 27.56
C ALA A 113 -4.77 8.68 26.40
N PRO A 114 -5.63 8.10 25.55
CA PRO A 114 -5.22 7.37 24.35
C PRO A 114 -4.43 8.30 23.41
N THR A 115 -3.38 7.77 22.79
CA THR A 115 -2.62 8.46 21.74
C THR A 115 -3.04 8.00 20.35
N LEU A 116 -3.55 6.76 20.26
CA LEU A 116 -3.92 6.10 19.01
C LEU A 116 -5.21 5.30 19.21
N VAL A 117 -6.18 5.44 18.31
CA VAL A 117 -7.34 4.53 18.21
C VAL A 117 -7.39 3.93 16.82
N ALA A 118 -7.46 2.61 16.75
CA ALA A 118 -7.43 1.86 15.51
C ALA A 118 -8.62 0.89 15.41
N GLY A 119 -9.02 0.52 14.20
CA GLY A 119 -10.01 -0.54 14.04
C GLY A 119 -10.23 -0.99 12.62
N ILE A 120 -11.00 -2.08 12.48
CA ILE A 120 -11.41 -2.67 11.21
C ILE A 120 -12.94 -2.54 11.06
N GLY A 121 -13.43 -2.17 9.88
CA GLY A 121 -14.86 -2.09 9.57
C GLY A 121 -15.62 -1.15 10.54
N PRO A 122 -16.58 -1.64 11.34
CA PRO A 122 -17.25 -0.82 12.35
C PRO A 122 -16.27 -0.15 13.33
N GLY A 123 -15.13 -0.79 13.63
CA GLY A 123 -14.09 -0.20 14.46
C GLY A 123 -13.32 0.93 13.79
N ALA A 124 -13.18 0.88 12.46
CA ALA A 124 -12.59 1.95 11.67
C ALA A 124 -13.45 3.22 11.75
N ALA A 125 -14.77 3.09 11.77
CA ALA A 125 -15.69 4.20 12.01
C ALA A 125 -15.59 4.75 13.45
N GLN A 126 -15.38 3.89 14.45
CA GLN A 126 -15.15 4.34 15.83
C GLN A 126 -13.83 5.11 15.99
N ALA A 127 -12.77 4.68 15.30
CA ALA A 127 -11.49 5.38 15.27
C ALA A 127 -11.64 6.81 14.72
N TRP A 128 -12.38 6.97 13.61
CA TRP A 128 -12.71 8.29 13.06
C TRP A 128 -13.54 9.15 14.03
N ARG A 129 -14.58 8.57 14.65
CA ARG A 129 -15.39 9.28 15.66
C ARG A 129 -14.57 9.79 16.82
N TRP A 130 -13.61 8.98 17.28
CA TRP A 130 -12.69 9.37 18.35
C TRP A 130 -11.78 10.51 17.89
N LEU A 131 -11.19 10.42 16.69
CA LEU A 131 -10.29 11.46 16.16
C LEU A 131 -10.99 12.81 16.05
N ALA A 132 -12.22 12.81 15.53
CA ALA A 132 -13.02 14.04 15.36
C ALA A 132 -13.36 14.76 16.67
N GLN A 133 -13.16 14.11 17.82
CA GLN A 133 -13.36 14.70 19.15
C GLN A 133 -12.04 15.18 19.79
N GLN A 134 -10.89 14.95 19.15
CA GLN A 134 -9.60 15.31 19.71
C GLN A 134 -9.28 16.79 19.51
N SER A 135 -8.46 17.31 20.43
CA SER A 135 -7.87 18.65 20.38
C SER A 135 -6.33 18.63 20.34
N ASP A 136 -5.74 17.44 20.20
CA ASP A 136 -4.30 17.22 20.12
C ASP A 136 -3.92 16.87 18.67
N ASP A 137 -3.05 17.67 18.06
CA ASP A 137 -2.52 17.44 16.71
C ASP A 137 -1.70 16.14 16.61
N LYS A 138 -1.26 15.59 17.74
CA LYS A 138 -0.52 14.32 17.80
C LYS A 138 -1.42 13.10 17.93
N ALA A 139 -2.73 13.28 18.12
CA ALA A 139 -3.66 12.17 18.14
C ALA A 139 -3.66 11.46 16.79
N GLN A 140 -3.69 10.14 16.81
CA GLN A 140 -3.69 9.34 15.58
C GLN A 140 -4.89 8.41 15.54
N ALA A 141 -5.54 8.27 14.39
CA ALA A 141 -6.52 7.23 14.18
C ALA A 141 -6.16 6.37 12.97
N ILE A 142 -6.36 5.06 13.09
CA ILE A 142 -6.16 4.11 12.00
C ILE A 142 -7.49 3.43 11.67
N SER A 143 -7.95 3.57 10.45
CA SER A 143 -9.22 3.05 9.97
C SER A 143 -8.96 2.07 8.84
N VAL A 144 -9.07 0.77 9.12
CA VAL A 144 -8.93 -0.29 8.11
C VAL A 144 -10.31 -0.73 7.63
N ASP A 145 -10.51 -0.86 6.32
CA ASP A 145 -11.80 -1.19 5.73
C ASP A 145 -12.89 -0.19 6.15
N PHE A 146 -12.57 1.10 5.99
CA PHE A 146 -13.50 2.17 6.37
C PHE A 146 -14.64 2.28 5.36
N THR A 147 -15.87 2.31 5.88
CA THR A 147 -17.06 2.63 5.09
C THR A 147 -17.81 3.83 5.70
N LEU A 148 -18.31 4.73 4.86
CA LEU A 148 -19.11 5.88 5.29
C LEU A 148 -20.49 5.42 5.79
N GLU A 149 -21.08 4.47 5.06
CA GLU A 149 -22.31 3.81 5.47
C GLU A 149 -22.01 2.76 6.53
N GLN A 150 -22.64 2.91 7.69
CA GLN A 150 -22.47 2.03 8.85
C GLN A 150 -23.83 1.38 9.17
N PRO A 151 -24.08 0.13 8.73
CA PRO A 151 -25.33 -0.55 9.00
C PRO A 151 -25.64 -0.60 10.51
N GLY A 152 -26.82 -0.12 10.89
CA GLY A 152 -27.24 -0.07 12.30
C GLY A 152 -26.73 1.15 13.09
N CYS A 153 -26.07 2.12 12.46
CA CYS A 153 -25.78 3.43 13.06
C CYS A 153 -26.82 4.48 12.63
N ALA A 154 -27.64 4.98 13.57
CA ALA A 154 -28.55 6.10 13.31
C ALA A 154 -27.85 7.47 13.31
N THR A 155 -26.71 7.58 14.00
CA THR A 155 -25.93 8.82 14.08
C THR A 155 -24.95 8.86 12.92
N PRO A 156 -24.94 9.91 12.08
CA PRO A 156 -23.94 10.04 11.02
C PRO A 156 -22.52 10.14 11.60
N LEU A 157 -21.52 9.84 10.77
CA LEU A 157 -20.13 10.11 11.12
C LEU A 157 -19.89 11.63 11.16
N PRO A 158 -18.99 12.10 12.05
CA PRO A 158 -18.53 13.48 12.03
C PRO A 158 -17.99 13.84 10.64
N LYS A 159 -18.30 15.04 10.15
CA LYS A 159 -17.94 15.47 8.79
C LYS A 159 -16.45 15.78 8.60
N SER A 160 -15.75 16.08 9.69
CA SER A 160 -14.32 16.40 9.70
C SER A 160 -13.71 16.17 11.08
N ALA A 161 -12.39 16.03 11.12
CA ALA A 161 -11.57 16.09 12.32
C ALA A 161 -10.57 17.24 12.16
N VAL A 162 -10.64 18.24 13.05
CA VAL A 162 -9.79 19.44 12.96
C VAL A 162 -8.34 19.16 13.39
N HIS A 163 -8.17 18.22 14.31
CA HIS A 163 -6.90 17.86 14.92
C HIS A 163 -6.56 16.38 14.67
N GLY A 164 -5.28 16.08 14.81
CA GLY A 164 -4.75 14.73 14.71
C GLY A 164 -4.56 14.26 13.27
N HIS A 165 -3.97 13.08 13.12
CA HIS A 165 -3.68 12.43 11.85
C HIS A 165 -4.54 11.19 11.67
N TRP A 166 -5.11 11.02 10.48
CA TRP A 166 -5.96 9.89 10.15
C TRP A 166 -5.30 9.02 9.08
N SER A 167 -4.93 7.79 9.43
CA SER A 167 -4.47 6.80 8.45
C SER A 167 -5.65 5.91 8.06
N VAL A 168 -5.95 5.82 6.78
CA VAL A 168 -7.04 4.99 6.26
C VAL A 168 -6.46 3.95 5.33
N ALA A 169 -6.81 2.68 5.55
CA ALA A 169 -6.31 1.61 4.73
C ALA A 169 -7.39 0.65 4.28
N TRP A 170 -7.27 0.15 3.06
CA TRP A 170 -8.12 -0.92 2.54
C TRP A 170 -7.26 -2.03 1.96
N ASN A 171 -7.81 -3.23 1.85
CA ASN A 171 -7.30 -4.29 0.99
C ASN A 171 -8.22 -4.50 -0.23
N ASP A 172 -9.19 -3.62 -0.45
CA ASP A 172 -10.05 -3.59 -1.62
C ASP A 172 -10.33 -2.13 -1.98
N ASN A 173 -11.03 -1.87 -3.08
CA ASN A 173 -11.55 -0.55 -3.35
C ASN A 173 -12.59 -0.17 -2.29
N PRO A 174 -12.46 1.01 -1.66
CA PRO A 174 -13.59 1.59 -0.97
C PRO A 174 -14.73 1.85 -1.95
N ASP A 175 -15.97 1.85 -1.45
CA ASP A 175 -17.09 2.43 -2.17
C ASP A 175 -16.87 3.94 -2.39
N ASP A 176 -17.51 4.48 -3.43
CA ASP A 176 -17.31 5.84 -3.91
C ASP A 176 -17.57 6.89 -2.81
N ALA A 177 -18.59 6.67 -1.99
CA ALA A 177 -18.95 7.61 -0.93
C ALA A 177 -17.89 7.62 0.18
N SER A 178 -17.35 6.47 0.53
CA SER A 178 -16.24 6.32 1.47
C SER A 178 -14.94 6.92 0.93
N ALA A 179 -14.63 6.66 -0.33
CA ALA A 179 -13.46 7.21 -1.01
C ALA A 179 -13.50 8.74 -1.03
N ALA A 180 -14.62 9.32 -1.46
CA ALA A 180 -14.83 10.77 -1.51
C ALA A 180 -14.72 11.38 -0.11
N PHE A 181 -15.38 10.77 0.89
CA PHE A 181 -15.32 11.24 2.27
C PHE A 181 -13.89 11.33 2.80
N VAL A 182 -13.06 10.33 2.52
CA VAL A 182 -11.67 10.26 3.00
C VAL A 182 -10.79 11.27 2.27
N ARG A 183 -10.95 11.42 0.94
CA ARG A 183 -10.20 12.41 0.15
C ARG A 183 -10.46 13.86 0.60
N ASP A 184 -11.68 14.15 1.07
CA ASP A 184 -12.06 15.47 1.58
C ASP A 184 -11.42 15.81 2.95
N GLN A 185 -10.73 14.86 3.60
CA GLN A 185 -10.09 15.09 4.90
C GLN A 185 -8.64 15.55 4.72
N PRO A 186 -8.29 16.81 5.11
CA PRO A 186 -6.94 17.33 4.93
C PRO A 186 -5.88 16.66 5.82
N ASN A 187 -6.32 15.95 6.84
CA ASN A 187 -5.46 15.20 7.78
C ASN A 187 -5.46 13.69 7.51
N ALA A 188 -6.04 13.24 6.38
CA ALA A 188 -6.00 11.84 5.98
C ALA A 188 -4.75 11.48 5.19
N GLU A 189 -4.20 10.32 5.51
CA GLU A 189 -3.22 9.59 4.72
C GLU A 189 -3.84 8.24 4.35
N THR A 190 -3.80 7.90 3.06
CA THR A 190 -4.43 6.68 2.55
C THR A 190 -3.39 5.66 2.12
N SER A 191 -3.72 4.39 2.31
CA SER A 191 -2.96 3.29 1.74
C SER A 191 -3.90 2.19 1.28
N ILE A 192 -3.62 1.57 0.14
CA ILE A 192 -4.36 0.38 -0.29
C ILE A 192 -3.34 -0.75 -0.31
N SER A 193 -3.64 -1.85 0.37
CA SER A 193 -2.82 -3.06 0.39
C SER A 193 -3.29 -4.00 -0.71
N ASP A 194 -2.45 -4.98 -1.06
CA ASP A 194 -2.81 -6.01 -2.04
C ASP A 194 -4.06 -6.79 -1.59
N TYR A 195 -4.90 -7.19 -2.56
CA TYR A 195 -6.22 -7.81 -2.30
C TYR A 195 -6.19 -9.11 -1.51
N ASP A 196 -5.10 -9.87 -1.63
CA ASP A 196 -4.90 -11.13 -0.91
C ASP A 196 -4.45 -10.93 0.55
N ILE A 197 -4.12 -9.69 0.93
CA ILE A 197 -3.75 -9.35 2.30
C ILE A 197 -5.02 -9.21 3.14
N HIS A 198 -5.19 -10.11 4.11
CA HIS A 198 -6.30 -10.02 5.07
C HIS A 198 -6.23 -8.74 5.93
N LEU A 199 -7.39 -8.13 6.21
CA LEU A 199 -7.53 -6.90 7.01
C LEU A 199 -6.73 -6.86 8.34
N PRO A 200 -6.60 -7.95 9.12
CA PRO A 200 -5.80 -7.91 10.35
C PRO A 200 -4.30 -7.73 10.07
N GLN A 201 -3.82 -8.18 8.90
CA GLN A 201 -2.45 -7.95 8.46
C GLN A 201 -2.26 -6.48 8.06
N VAL A 202 -3.22 -5.89 7.35
CA VAL A 202 -3.23 -4.45 7.02
C VAL A 202 -3.20 -3.62 8.30
N LEU A 203 -4.09 -3.91 9.26
CA LEU A 203 -4.13 -3.24 10.55
C LEU A 203 -2.80 -3.36 11.30
N LYS A 204 -2.21 -4.56 11.36
CA LYS A 204 -0.90 -4.77 12.00
C LYS A 204 0.19 -3.92 11.32
N ALA A 205 0.23 -3.86 10.00
CA ALA A 205 1.20 -3.06 9.26
C ALA A 205 1.04 -1.56 9.58
N GLN A 206 -0.18 -1.04 9.54
CA GLN A 206 -0.49 0.35 9.90
C GLN A 206 -0.11 0.67 11.36
N LEU A 207 -0.43 -0.22 12.30
CA LEU A 207 -0.04 -0.07 13.71
C LEU A 207 1.49 -0.09 13.88
N THR A 208 2.20 -0.95 13.15
CA THR A 208 3.65 -1.02 13.20
C THR A 208 4.26 0.29 12.70
N GLN A 209 3.77 0.78 11.56
CA GLN A 209 4.19 2.06 10.99
C GLN A 209 3.97 3.22 11.96
N ALA A 210 2.79 3.33 12.57
CA ALA A 210 2.47 4.40 13.51
C ALA A 210 3.29 4.36 14.80
N LEU A 211 3.64 3.17 15.29
CA LEU A 211 4.30 3.00 16.60
C LEU A 211 5.83 2.95 16.51
N VAL A 212 6.36 2.39 15.43
CA VAL A 212 7.81 2.16 15.24
C VAL A 212 8.41 3.15 14.24
N GLY A 213 7.61 3.64 13.29
CA GLY A 213 8.05 4.49 12.18
C GLY A 213 8.46 3.70 10.94
N GLU A 214 8.62 4.41 9.83
CA GLU A 214 9.10 3.85 8.56
C GLU A 214 10.60 3.58 8.61
N ASP A 215 11.05 2.43 8.08
CA ASP A 215 12.39 2.34 7.55
C ASP A 215 12.42 3.28 6.33
N GLY A 216 13.04 4.46 6.44
CA GLY A 216 12.96 5.60 5.51
C GLY A 216 13.48 5.35 4.08
N ASN A 217 12.97 4.33 3.42
CA ASN A 217 13.38 3.80 2.13
C ASN A 217 12.17 3.39 1.26
N ALA A 218 10.94 3.80 1.64
CA ALA A 218 9.75 3.60 0.83
C ALA A 218 9.85 4.46 -0.44
N MET A 219 9.77 3.81 -1.61
CA MET A 219 9.75 4.52 -2.90
C MET A 219 8.44 5.28 -3.07
N SER A 220 8.47 6.40 -3.79
CA SER A 220 7.28 7.23 -4.10
C SER A 220 6.24 6.50 -4.97
N ILE A 221 6.66 5.49 -5.74
CA ILE A 221 5.76 4.63 -6.54
C ILE A 221 5.43 3.35 -5.77
N PRO A 222 4.13 3.03 -5.56
CA PRO A 222 3.70 1.75 -5.00
C PRO A 222 3.92 0.64 -6.03
N VAL A 223 4.80 -0.30 -5.71
CA VAL A 223 5.18 -1.39 -6.63
C VAL A 223 5.01 -2.78 -6.04
N VAL A 224 4.70 -3.74 -6.92
CA VAL A 224 4.63 -5.17 -6.63
C VAL A 224 5.65 -5.91 -7.50
N GLU A 225 6.63 -6.57 -6.87
CA GLU A 225 7.66 -7.33 -7.58
C GLU A 225 7.16 -8.74 -7.93
N VAL A 226 7.14 -9.07 -9.21
CA VAL A 226 6.85 -10.41 -9.74
C VAL A 226 8.13 -10.96 -10.40
N PRO A 227 9.07 -11.49 -9.60
CA PRO A 227 10.34 -11.96 -10.13
C PRO A 227 10.15 -13.24 -10.97
N ALA A 228 10.90 -13.33 -12.06
CA ALA A 228 11.03 -14.57 -12.83
C ALA A 228 12.06 -15.50 -12.17
N GLY A 229 11.90 -16.82 -12.36
CA GLY A 229 12.85 -17.81 -11.84
C GLY A 229 14.24 -17.77 -12.50
N GLN A 230 14.39 -17.03 -13.60
CA GLN A 230 15.65 -16.87 -14.34
C GLN A 230 16.07 -15.41 -14.39
N THR A 231 17.37 -15.15 -14.33
CA THR A 231 17.94 -13.81 -14.47
C THR A 231 17.86 -13.33 -15.91
N THR A 232 17.30 -12.14 -16.14
CA THR A 232 17.27 -11.46 -17.44
C THR A 232 17.67 -10.00 -17.28
N ASP A 233 18.28 -9.45 -18.33
CA ASP A 233 18.67 -8.04 -18.39
C ASP A 233 17.48 -7.10 -18.67
N THR A 234 16.28 -7.63 -18.89
CA THR A 234 15.04 -6.89 -19.22
C THR A 234 13.99 -7.06 -18.14
N VAL A 235 13.40 -5.96 -17.69
CA VAL A 235 12.23 -5.96 -16.81
C VAL A 235 11.05 -5.24 -17.46
N THR A 236 9.84 -5.73 -17.23
CA THR A 236 8.62 -5.00 -17.57
C THR A 236 8.17 -4.17 -16.38
N LEU A 237 8.02 -2.86 -16.56
CA LEU A 237 7.30 -1.99 -15.62
C LEU A 237 5.85 -1.90 -16.11
N PHE A 238 4.92 -2.42 -15.32
CA PHE A 238 3.52 -2.58 -15.72
C PHE A 238 2.62 -1.66 -14.89
N LEU A 239 2.10 -0.60 -15.51
CA LEU A 239 1.10 0.29 -14.93
C LEU A 239 -0.29 -0.36 -15.04
N SER A 240 -0.90 -0.65 -13.89
CA SER A 240 -2.24 -1.27 -13.82
C SER A 240 -3.35 -0.38 -14.36
N GLY A 241 -4.53 -0.97 -14.54
CA GLY A 241 -5.78 -0.22 -14.70
C GLY A 241 -6.16 0.58 -13.45
N ASP A 242 -7.26 1.33 -13.53
CA ASP A 242 -7.81 2.17 -12.46
C ASP A 242 -8.24 1.37 -11.21
N GLY A 243 -8.50 0.08 -11.37
CA GLY A 243 -8.65 -0.86 -10.27
C GLY A 243 -7.37 -1.14 -9.48
N GLY A 244 -6.19 -0.66 -9.87
CA GLY A 244 -4.94 -1.02 -9.20
C GLY A 244 -4.44 -2.42 -9.56
N TRP A 245 -3.46 -2.95 -8.82
CA TRP A 245 -2.73 -4.17 -9.19
C TRP A 245 -3.54 -5.46 -8.95
N ARG A 246 -4.49 -5.76 -9.85
CA ARG A 246 -5.39 -6.92 -9.73
C ARG A 246 -5.70 -7.59 -11.07
N ASP A 247 -6.46 -8.69 -10.98
CA ASP A 247 -7.06 -9.43 -12.10
C ASP A 247 -6.15 -9.56 -13.33
N LEU A 248 -6.44 -8.82 -14.42
CA LEU A 248 -5.66 -8.86 -15.66
C LEU A 248 -4.19 -8.54 -15.43
N ASP A 249 -3.88 -7.44 -14.76
CA ASP A 249 -2.50 -6.96 -14.58
C ASP A 249 -1.66 -7.98 -13.80
N ARG A 250 -2.22 -8.45 -12.68
CA ARG A 250 -1.59 -9.44 -11.79
C ARG A 250 -1.40 -10.78 -12.50
N ASP A 251 -2.45 -11.28 -13.14
CA ASP A 251 -2.44 -12.64 -13.69
C ASP A 251 -1.56 -12.71 -14.95
N VAL A 252 -1.61 -11.69 -15.82
CA VAL A 252 -0.70 -11.57 -16.98
C VAL A 252 0.75 -11.46 -16.52
N ALA A 253 1.04 -10.64 -15.50
CA ALA A 253 2.39 -10.53 -14.95
C ALA A 253 2.90 -11.86 -14.37
N GLY A 254 2.03 -12.60 -13.68
CA GLY A 254 2.33 -13.95 -13.17
C GLY A 254 2.65 -14.93 -14.30
N GLU A 255 1.87 -14.94 -15.37
CA GLU A 255 2.13 -15.77 -16.55
C GLU A 255 3.43 -15.36 -17.27
N MET A 256 3.73 -14.07 -17.38
CA MET A 256 5.01 -13.59 -17.93
C MET A 256 6.21 -14.06 -17.09
N ALA A 257 6.11 -13.97 -15.76
CA ALA A 257 7.18 -14.38 -14.86
C ALA A 257 7.44 -15.90 -14.91
N LYS A 258 6.38 -16.72 -15.06
CA LYS A 258 6.50 -18.18 -15.30
C LYS A 258 7.29 -18.48 -16.57
N LEU A 259 7.20 -17.62 -17.57
CA LEU A 259 7.90 -17.74 -18.86
C LEU A 259 9.27 -17.04 -18.88
N GLY A 260 9.76 -16.54 -17.74
CA GLY A 260 11.11 -15.98 -17.63
C GLY A 260 11.19 -14.45 -17.78
N TYR A 261 10.06 -13.75 -17.82
CA TYR A 261 9.99 -12.30 -17.97
C TYR A 261 9.54 -11.65 -16.66
N PRO A 262 10.46 -11.08 -15.86
CA PRO A 262 10.11 -10.47 -14.59
C PRO A 262 9.32 -9.19 -14.82
N VAL A 263 8.35 -8.96 -13.94
CA VAL A 263 7.48 -7.80 -13.96
C VAL A 263 7.58 -7.06 -12.64
N VAL A 264 7.58 -5.73 -12.72
CA VAL A 264 7.33 -4.85 -11.59
C VAL A 264 5.99 -4.18 -11.89
N GLY A 265 4.97 -4.58 -11.14
CA GLY A 265 3.68 -3.91 -11.17
C GLY A 265 3.74 -2.56 -10.49
N ILE A 266 3.10 -1.57 -11.09
CA ILE A 266 2.89 -0.23 -10.55
C ILE A 266 1.39 -0.09 -10.32
N ASP A 267 0.99 0.00 -9.06
CA ASP A 267 -0.42 0.15 -8.68
C ASP A 267 -0.86 1.59 -8.94
N THR A 268 -1.52 1.81 -10.08
CA THR A 268 -1.94 3.15 -10.50
C THR A 268 -3.07 3.70 -9.65
N LEU A 269 -3.91 2.86 -9.03
CA LEU A 269 -4.91 3.28 -8.05
C LEU A 269 -4.28 3.96 -6.85
N ARG A 270 -3.28 3.31 -6.26
CA ARG A 270 -2.53 3.89 -5.14
C ARG A 270 -1.73 5.11 -5.57
N TYR A 271 -1.09 5.03 -6.73
CA TYR A 271 -0.17 6.06 -7.19
C TYR A 271 -0.89 7.36 -7.58
N TYR A 272 -2.05 7.27 -8.24
CA TYR A 272 -2.89 8.39 -8.67
C TYR A 272 -4.08 8.64 -7.74
N TRP A 273 -4.07 8.11 -6.52
CA TRP A 273 -5.06 8.43 -5.48
C TRP A 273 -5.15 9.94 -5.22
N GLN A 274 -3.99 10.61 -5.33
CA GLN A 274 -3.91 12.05 -5.44
C GLN A 274 -3.44 12.42 -6.84
N HIS A 275 -3.91 13.56 -7.34
CA HIS A 275 -3.50 14.09 -8.64
C HIS A 275 -1.98 14.13 -8.79
N LYS A 276 -1.47 13.60 -9.91
CA LYS A 276 -0.07 13.70 -10.32
C LYS A 276 0.02 14.28 -11.72
N THR A 277 0.99 15.16 -11.95
CA THR A 277 1.25 15.67 -13.29
C THR A 277 2.04 14.65 -14.12
N PRO A 278 1.92 14.65 -15.45
CA PRO A 278 2.75 13.79 -16.31
C PRO A 278 4.26 13.98 -16.07
N GLU A 279 4.70 15.21 -15.75
CA GLU A 279 6.08 15.53 -15.40
C GLU A 279 6.51 14.84 -14.10
N GLN A 280 5.67 14.89 -13.05
CA GLN A 280 5.94 14.21 -11.79
C GLN A 280 6.03 12.70 -12.00
N SER A 281 5.11 12.12 -12.78
CA SER A 281 5.11 10.69 -13.06
C SER A 281 6.30 10.23 -13.88
N ALA A 282 6.82 11.07 -14.78
CA ALA A 282 8.05 10.76 -15.50
C ALA A 282 9.28 10.78 -14.58
N ILE A 283 9.35 11.70 -13.62
CA ILE A 283 10.43 11.74 -12.62
C ILE A 283 10.38 10.48 -11.76
N ASP A 284 9.22 10.16 -11.20
CA ASP A 284 9.06 9.00 -10.33
C ASP A 284 9.38 7.68 -11.08
N LEU A 285 8.94 7.57 -12.35
CA LEU A 285 9.26 6.40 -13.19
C LEU A 285 10.76 6.31 -13.51
N SER A 286 11.43 7.44 -13.74
CA SER A 286 12.87 7.50 -13.94
C SER A 286 13.64 7.03 -12.71
N GLU A 287 13.20 7.44 -11.51
CA GLU A 287 13.77 6.98 -10.23
C GLU A 287 13.54 5.48 -10.02
N LEU A 288 12.35 4.98 -10.38
CA LEU A 288 12.04 3.55 -10.33
C LEU A 288 12.93 2.74 -11.27
N MET A 289 13.12 3.21 -12.51
CA MET A 289 14.05 2.61 -13.46
C MET A 289 15.47 2.59 -12.88
N GLN A 290 15.92 3.68 -12.27
CA GLN A 290 17.22 3.71 -11.58
C GLN A 290 17.31 2.69 -10.45
N HIS A 291 16.27 2.57 -9.63
CA HIS A 291 16.20 1.61 -8.55
C HIS A 291 16.40 0.18 -9.06
N TYR A 292 15.67 -0.25 -10.10
CA TYR A 292 15.80 -1.61 -10.62
C TYR A 292 17.09 -1.88 -11.40
N ARG A 293 17.71 -0.84 -12.00
CA ARG A 293 19.10 -0.96 -12.49
C ARG A 293 20.06 -1.35 -11.38
N GLN A 294 19.86 -0.83 -10.17
CA GLN A 294 20.72 -1.13 -9.01
C GLN A 294 20.32 -2.44 -8.32
N LYS A 295 19.02 -2.65 -8.08
CA LYS A 295 18.49 -3.78 -7.33
C LYS A 295 18.59 -5.10 -8.10
N TRP A 296 18.23 -5.09 -9.38
CA TRP A 296 18.16 -6.31 -10.21
C TRP A 296 19.23 -6.36 -11.31
N GLY A 297 20.05 -5.32 -11.46
CA GLY A 297 21.04 -5.26 -12.54
C GLY A 297 20.42 -5.07 -13.93
N THR A 298 19.15 -4.66 -13.98
CA THR A 298 18.40 -4.46 -15.23
C THR A 298 19.13 -3.49 -16.16
N LYS A 299 19.16 -3.81 -17.46
CA LYS A 299 19.77 -2.96 -18.49
C LYS A 299 18.74 -2.35 -19.43
N ARG A 300 17.66 -3.08 -19.69
CA ARG A 300 16.57 -2.72 -20.60
C ARG A 300 15.23 -2.77 -19.89
N PHE A 301 14.31 -1.93 -20.34
CA PHE A 301 12.96 -1.84 -19.78
C PHE A 301 11.92 -2.06 -20.87
N VAL A 302 10.80 -2.63 -20.50
CA VAL A 302 9.55 -2.60 -21.26
C VAL A 302 8.56 -1.82 -20.42
N LEU A 303 7.82 -0.91 -21.03
CA LEU A 303 6.71 -0.25 -20.35
C LEU A 303 5.41 -0.87 -20.87
N THR A 304 4.60 -1.38 -19.96
CA THR A 304 3.26 -1.87 -20.26
C THR A 304 2.25 -1.06 -19.46
N GLY A 305 1.15 -0.66 -20.08
CA GLY A 305 0.01 -0.06 -19.40
C GLY A 305 -1.27 -0.79 -19.77
N TYR A 306 -2.18 -0.95 -18.82
CA TYR A 306 -3.54 -1.45 -19.05
C TYR A 306 -4.57 -0.40 -18.69
N SER A 307 -5.59 -0.22 -19.54
CA SER A 307 -6.69 0.71 -19.32
C SER A 307 -6.18 2.11 -18.93
N PHE A 308 -6.55 2.63 -17.76
CA PHE A 308 -6.01 3.86 -17.19
C PHE A 308 -4.47 3.95 -17.25
N GLY A 309 -3.76 2.88 -16.90
CA GLY A 309 -2.31 2.79 -17.00
C GLY A 309 -1.79 2.94 -18.43
N ALA A 310 -2.53 2.44 -19.43
CA ALA A 310 -2.23 2.64 -20.84
C ALA A 310 -2.47 4.10 -21.28
N ASP A 311 -3.49 4.75 -20.73
CA ASP A 311 -3.88 6.11 -21.10
C ASP A 311 -2.86 7.16 -20.67
N VAL A 312 -2.31 7.00 -19.46
CA VAL A 312 -1.31 7.93 -18.90
C VAL A 312 0.09 7.70 -19.47
N LEU A 313 0.41 6.47 -19.88
CA LEU A 313 1.77 6.04 -20.22
C LEU A 313 2.43 6.84 -21.37
N PRO A 314 1.73 7.19 -22.49
CA PRO A 314 2.33 8.00 -23.54
C PRO A 314 2.85 9.35 -23.05
N ALA A 315 2.08 10.03 -22.20
CA ALA A 315 2.48 11.35 -21.69
C ALA A 315 3.69 11.25 -20.75
N ILE A 316 3.75 10.19 -19.94
CA ILE A 316 4.87 9.87 -19.06
C ILE A 316 6.12 9.59 -19.91
N TYR A 317 6.01 8.70 -20.90
CA TYR A 317 7.12 8.35 -21.79
C TYR A 317 7.73 9.58 -22.47
N ASN A 318 6.89 10.46 -23.01
CA ASN A 318 7.32 11.67 -23.72
C ASN A 318 8.08 12.67 -22.84
N ARG A 319 8.00 12.53 -21.52
CA ARG A 319 8.67 13.39 -20.52
C ARG A 319 9.84 12.71 -19.81
N LEU A 320 10.07 11.41 -20.06
CA LEU A 320 11.25 10.72 -19.54
C LEU A 320 12.55 11.36 -20.07
N PRO A 321 13.64 11.33 -19.27
CA PRO A 321 14.96 11.67 -19.76
C PRO A 321 15.32 10.82 -20.99
N ALA A 322 16.04 11.42 -21.95
CA ALA A 322 16.42 10.73 -23.19
C ALA A 322 17.22 9.43 -22.94
N GLU A 323 18.00 9.38 -21.86
CA GLU A 323 18.72 8.16 -21.46
C GLU A 323 17.76 7.01 -21.11
N ASP A 324 16.71 7.31 -20.33
CA ASP A 324 15.72 6.31 -19.96
C ASP A 324 14.86 5.90 -21.15
N GLN A 325 14.47 6.85 -22.02
CA GLN A 325 13.79 6.54 -23.29
C GLN A 325 14.59 5.58 -24.18
N GLN A 326 15.92 5.67 -24.19
CA GLN A 326 16.79 4.78 -24.95
C GLN A 326 16.89 3.37 -24.37
N ARG A 327 16.65 3.22 -23.06
CA ARG A 327 16.65 1.92 -22.36
C ARG A 327 15.34 1.15 -22.53
N ILE A 328 14.28 1.82 -22.95
CA ILE A 328 12.98 1.20 -23.21
C ILE A 328 12.98 0.53 -24.58
N ASP A 329 12.75 -0.78 -24.63
CA ASP A 329 12.67 -1.59 -25.85
C ASP A 329 11.27 -1.61 -26.46
N ALA A 330 10.24 -1.61 -25.62
CA ALA A 330 8.85 -1.63 -26.05
C ALA A 330 7.96 -0.79 -25.13
N VAL A 331 6.90 -0.23 -25.72
CA VAL A 331 5.77 0.41 -25.06
C VAL A 331 4.52 -0.35 -25.50
N ILE A 332 3.89 -1.07 -24.57
CA ILE A 332 2.72 -1.90 -24.85
C ILE A 332 1.51 -1.28 -24.15
N LEU A 333 0.50 -0.94 -24.93
CA LEU A 333 -0.73 -0.29 -24.47
C LEU A 333 -1.88 -1.30 -24.60
N LEU A 334 -2.45 -1.75 -23.49
CA LEU A 334 -3.57 -2.69 -23.44
C LEU A 334 -4.84 -1.91 -23.14
N ALA A 335 -5.87 -2.07 -23.98
CA ALA A 335 -7.18 -1.43 -23.82
C ALA A 335 -7.07 0.11 -23.71
N PHE A 336 -6.20 0.70 -24.54
CA PHE A 336 -5.95 2.15 -24.59
C PHE A 336 -7.19 2.91 -25.07
N ALA A 337 -7.61 3.92 -24.32
CA ALA A 337 -8.76 4.76 -24.62
C ALA A 337 -8.39 5.99 -25.47
N ARG A 338 -9.39 6.64 -26.07
CA ARG A 338 -9.21 7.90 -26.84
C ARG A 338 -9.00 9.13 -25.95
N SER A 339 -9.34 9.02 -24.68
CA SER A 339 -9.23 10.05 -23.66
C SER A 339 -8.91 9.39 -22.32
N GLY A 340 -8.18 10.11 -21.44
CA GLY A 340 -7.78 9.60 -20.13
C GLY A 340 -7.48 10.72 -19.16
N SER A 341 -7.58 10.43 -17.87
CA SER A 341 -7.30 11.38 -16.77
C SER A 341 -5.97 11.03 -16.08
N PHE A 342 -5.29 11.99 -15.46
CA PHE A 342 -4.15 11.74 -14.55
C PHE A 342 -4.61 11.72 -13.08
N GLU A 343 -5.82 11.21 -12.89
CA GLU A 343 -6.54 11.05 -11.63
C GLU A 343 -7.57 9.96 -11.88
N ILE A 344 -7.65 8.97 -10.97
CA ILE A 344 -8.73 7.99 -11.03
C ILE A 344 -9.97 8.66 -10.45
N GLU A 345 -10.77 9.21 -11.38
CA GLU A 345 -12.13 9.60 -11.11
C GLU A 345 -12.89 8.31 -10.81
N VAL A 346 -13.23 8.11 -9.54
CA VAL A 346 -14.31 7.19 -9.20
C VAL A 346 -15.54 7.77 -9.88
N GLU A 347 -16.13 7.05 -10.84
CA GLU A 347 -17.21 7.56 -11.69
C GLU A 347 -18.22 8.38 -10.87
N GLY A 348 -18.32 9.68 -11.17
CA GLY A 348 -19.35 10.55 -10.62
C GLY A 348 -18.89 11.68 -9.71
N TRP A 349 -18.04 12.61 -10.18
CA TRP A 349 -18.13 14.00 -9.69
C TRP A 349 -17.59 15.06 -10.68
N LEU A 350 -18.53 15.77 -11.32
CA LEU A 350 -18.32 17.03 -12.03
C LEU A 350 -17.81 18.12 -11.07
N GLY A 351 -16.58 18.60 -11.29
CA GLY A 351 -16.02 19.68 -10.45
C GLY A 351 -14.73 20.39 -10.89
N ASN A 352 -14.28 20.29 -12.15
CA ASN A 352 -13.21 21.12 -12.77
C ASN A 352 -11.80 21.11 -12.10
N ALA A 353 -11.23 19.92 -11.94
CA ALA A 353 -9.94 19.51 -12.50
C ALA A 353 -10.10 18.01 -12.71
N GLY A 354 -10.47 17.67 -13.93
CA GLY A 354 -11.37 16.55 -14.26
C GLY A 354 -11.88 16.77 -15.68
N LYS A 355 -10.91 16.83 -16.59
CA LYS A 355 -11.16 16.71 -18.02
C LYS A 355 -10.23 15.62 -18.47
N GLU A 356 -10.81 14.50 -18.86
CA GLU A 356 -10.09 13.54 -19.68
C GLU A 356 -9.37 14.31 -20.79
N ALA A 357 -8.05 14.16 -20.82
CA ALA A 357 -7.24 14.72 -21.88
C ALA A 357 -7.30 13.74 -23.05
N PRO A 358 -7.45 14.22 -24.29
CA PRO A 358 -7.26 13.37 -25.46
C PRO A 358 -5.88 12.68 -25.36
N THR A 359 -5.86 11.36 -25.43
CA THR A 359 -4.62 10.57 -25.33
C THR A 359 -3.84 10.61 -26.65
N GLY A 360 -4.54 10.84 -27.76
CA GLY A 360 -4.01 10.86 -29.13
C GLY A 360 -2.80 11.76 -29.37
N PRO A 361 -2.78 13.03 -28.92
CA PRO A 361 -1.62 13.91 -29.05
C PRO A 361 -0.33 13.36 -28.41
N GLU A 362 -0.42 12.68 -27.26
CA GLU A 362 0.74 12.06 -26.62
C GLU A 362 1.11 10.74 -27.31
N MET A 363 0.12 9.95 -27.74
CA MET A 363 0.32 8.73 -28.55
C MET A 363 1.08 9.02 -29.85
N ALA A 364 0.71 10.06 -30.59
CA ALA A 364 1.31 10.42 -31.87
C ALA A 364 2.81 10.77 -31.78
N ARG A 365 3.30 11.10 -30.59
CA ARG A 365 4.71 11.47 -30.32
C ARG A 365 5.58 10.26 -29.98
N LEU A 366 4.99 9.10 -29.70
CA LEU A 366 5.73 7.89 -29.38
C LEU A 366 6.52 7.38 -30.61
N PRO A 367 7.71 6.76 -30.39
CA PRO A 367 8.45 6.14 -31.47
C PRO A 367 7.72 4.87 -31.94
N ALA A 368 7.06 4.94 -33.10
CA ALA A 368 6.23 3.87 -33.66
C ALA A 368 6.88 2.47 -33.62
N SER A 369 8.20 2.37 -33.84
CA SER A 369 8.97 1.12 -33.77
C SER A 369 8.93 0.41 -32.41
N LYS A 370 8.63 1.12 -31.32
CA LYS A 370 8.56 0.58 -29.97
C LYS A 370 7.14 0.22 -29.55
N VAL A 371 6.13 0.69 -30.27
CA VAL A 371 4.74 0.67 -29.80
C VAL A 371 4.00 -0.57 -30.29
N VAL A 372 3.26 -1.21 -29.37
CA VAL A 372 2.13 -2.11 -29.67
C VAL A 372 0.91 -1.56 -28.95
N CYS A 373 -0.19 -1.42 -29.67
CA CYS A 373 -1.49 -1.04 -29.12
C CYS A 373 -2.46 -2.20 -29.29
N VAL A 374 -2.87 -2.81 -28.18
CA VAL A 374 -3.73 -4.00 -28.11
C VAL A 374 -5.13 -3.56 -27.69
N TYR A 375 -6.16 -4.02 -28.40
CA TYR A 375 -7.56 -3.71 -28.11
C TYR A 375 -8.47 -4.91 -28.37
N GLY A 376 -9.55 -5.01 -27.59
CA GLY A 376 -10.61 -6.00 -27.78
C GLY A 376 -11.49 -5.65 -28.98
N GLU A 377 -12.01 -6.66 -29.67
CA GLU A 377 -12.93 -6.47 -30.78
C GLU A 377 -14.21 -5.72 -30.38
N GLU A 378 -14.69 -5.95 -29.16
CA GLU A 378 -15.93 -5.33 -28.64
C GLU A 378 -15.75 -3.85 -28.27
N GLU A 379 -14.52 -3.38 -28.03
CA GLU A 379 -14.19 -1.99 -27.67
C GLU A 379 -13.60 -1.18 -28.84
N ALA A 380 -13.59 -1.73 -30.06
CA ALA A 380 -12.88 -1.16 -31.21
C ALA A 380 -13.29 0.29 -31.54
N ASP A 381 -14.57 0.63 -31.37
CA ASP A 381 -15.10 1.95 -31.68
C ASP A 381 -14.70 3.03 -30.66
N GLU A 382 -14.31 2.62 -29.45
CA GLU A 382 -13.92 3.50 -28.33
C GLU A 382 -12.42 3.50 -28.08
N SER A 383 -11.71 2.47 -28.58
CA SER A 383 -10.28 2.34 -28.43
C SER A 383 -9.48 3.47 -29.09
N GLY A 384 -8.49 3.98 -28.37
CA GLY A 384 -7.45 4.85 -28.88
C GLY A 384 -6.56 4.15 -29.91
N CYS A 385 -6.47 2.81 -29.89
CA CYS A 385 -5.70 2.05 -30.89
C CYS A 385 -6.28 2.15 -32.31
N THR A 386 -7.58 2.43 -32.45
CA THR A 386 -8.24 2.61 -33.75
C THR A 386 -8.21 4.06 -34.22
N ASP A 387 -7.81 5.00 -33.36
CA ASP A 387 -7.73 6.42 -33.71
C ASP A 387 -6.62 6.71 -34.76
N HIS A 388 -6.80 7.81 -35.48
CA HIS A 388 -5.86 8.27 -36.51
C HIS A 388 -4.49 8.68 -35.94
N SER A 389 -4.41 9.05 -34.66
CA SER A 389 -3.17 9.40 -33.98
C SER A 389 -2.35 8.20 -33.49
N ALA A 390 -2.93 6.99 -33.48
CA ALA A 390 -2.25 5.79 -33.01
C ALA A 390 -1.11 5.36 -33.95
N VAL A 391 0.10 5.29 -33.38
CA VAL A 391 1.34 4.86 -34.02
C VAL A 391 1.71 3.42 -33.65
N GLY A 392 2.61 2.82 -34.42
CA GLY A 392 3.12 1.47 -34.14
C GLY A 392 2.17 0.37 -34.58
N GLU A 393 2.39 -0.82 -34.02
CA GLU A 393 1.61 -2.01 -34.34
C GLU A 393 0.26 -1.99 -33.62
N ARG A 394 -0.81 -2.34 -34.34
CA ARG A 394 -2.15 -2.46 -33.78
C ARG A 394 -2.55 -3.92 -33.75
N LEU A 395 -2.96 -4.41 -32.59
CA LEU A 395 -3.40 -5.77 -32.39
C LEU A 395 -4.85 -5.80 -31.90
N LYS A 396 -5.73 -6.40 -32.71
CA LYS A 396 -7.08 -6.74 -32.28
C LYS A 396 -7.11 -8.14 -31.68
N LEU A 397 -7.69 -8.29 -30.50
CA LEU A 397 -7.95 -9.57 -29.84
C LEU A 397 -9.47 -9.82 -29.72
N PRO A 398 -9.92 -11.08 -29.58
CA PRO A 398 -11.29 -11.40 -29.19
C PRO A 398 -11.67 -10.79 -27.83
N GLY A 399 -12.98 -10.63 -27.61
CA GLY A 399 -13.54 -10.09 -26.38
C GLY A 399 -13.53 -8.57 -26.28
N GLY A 400 -13.85 -8.07 -25.08
CA GLY A 400 -13.80 -6.66 -24.72
C GLY A 400 -12.58 -6.28 -23.90
N HIS A 401 -12.78 -5.40 -22.92
CA HIS A 401 -11.73 -4.76 -22.13
C HIS A 401 -10.75 -5.73 -21.44
N HIS A 402 -11.23 -6.93 -21.08
CA HIS A 402 -10.44 -7.98 -20.43
C HIS A 402 -9.93 -9.10 -21.36
N PHE A 403 -10.11 -8.98 -22.68
CA PHE A 403 -9.60 -9.93 -23.69
C PHE A 403 -9.99 -11.40 -23.45
N ASP A 404 -11.28 -11.66 -23.16
CA ASP A 404 -11.84 -12.98 -22.82
C ASP A 404 -11.16 -13.69 -21.63
N GLU A 405 -10.49 -12.93 -20.76
CA GLU A 405 -9.76 -13.43 -19.58
C GLU A 405 -8.69 -14.50 -19.91
N ASN A 406 -8.25 -14.56 -21.17
CA ASN A 406 -7.23 -15.51 -21.61
C ASN A 406 -5.81 -14.97 -21.35
N TYR A 407 -5.52 -14.71 -20.07
CA TYR A 407 -4.27 -14.12 -19.61
C TYR A 407 -3.01 -14.92 -19.98
N PRO A 408 -3.00 -16.27 -20.00
CA PRO A 408 -1.85 -17.02 -20.50
C PRO A 408 -1.55 -16.74 -21.99
N ALA A 409 -2.58 -16.64 -22.84
CA ALA A 409 -2.38 -16.30 -24.24
C ALA A 409 -1.91 -14.86 -24.42
N LEU A 410 -2.47 -13.93 -23.64
CA LEU A 410 -2.05 -12.54 -23.63
C LEU A 410 -0.58 -12.41 -23.21
N ALA A 411 -0.16 -13.05 -22.11
CA ALA A 411 1.23 -13.04 -21.66
C ALA A 411 2.22 -13.56 -22.71
N LYS A 412 1.91 -14.69 -23.38
CA LYS A 412 2.72 -15.21 -24.49
C LYS A 412 2.84 -14.21 -25.62
N ARG A 413 1.74 -13.52 -25.94
CA ARG A 413 1.74 -12.47 -26.97
C ARG A 413 2.64 -11.30 -26.59
N LEU A 414 2.51 -10.77 -25.37
CA LEU A 414 3.35 -9.66 -24.88
C LEU A 414 4.84 -10.03 -24.94
N ILE A 415 5.19 -11.24 -24.52
CA ILE A 415 6.57 -11.75 -24.60
C ILE A 415 7.06 -11.79 -26.05
N GLY A 416 6.27 -12.32 -26.97
CA GLY A 416 6.63 -12.35 -28.39
C GLY A 416 6.86 -10.95 -28.96
N ASP A 417 6.03 -9.98 -28.59
CA ASP A 417 6.18 -8.58 -29.02
C ASP A 417 7.46 -7.91 -28.48
N ILE A 418 7.85 -8.26 -27.24
CA ILE A 418 9.12 -7.84 -26.63
C ILE A 418 10.30 -8.48 -27.37
N GLU A 419 10.27 -9.79 -27.60
CA GLU A 419 11.33 -10.54 -28.26
C GLU A 419 11.57 -10.04 -29.69
N ASN A 420 10.49 -9.82 -30.44
CA ASN A 420 10.55 -9.28 -31.80
C ASN A 420 11.27 -7.93 -31.86
N ARG A 421 10.98 -7.02 -30.91
CA ARG A 421 11.61 -5.68 -30.84
C ARG A 421 13.06 -5.74 -30.36
N GLN A 422 13.40 -6.76 -29.57
CA GLN A 422 14.78 -7.02 -29.14
C GLN A 422 15.60 -7.83 -30.17
N GLY A 423 14.97 -8.31 -31.26
CA GLY A 423 15.62 -9.18 -32.24
C GLY A 423 16.00 -10.56 -31.69
N LYS A 424 15.26 -11.06 -30.69
CA LYS A 424 15.44 -12.39 -30.09
C LYS A 424 14.57 -13.43 -30.81
N THR A 425 14.96 -14.71 -30.73
CA THR A 425 14.13 -15.83 -31.19
C THR A 425 13.02 -16.11 -30.19
N SER A 426 11.78 -16.26 -30.66
CA SER A 426 10.59 -16.36 -29.81
C SER A 426 10.61 -17.59 -28.89
N VAL A 427 10.57 -17.36 -27.57
CA VAL A 427 10.33 -18.41 -26.56
C VAL A 427 8.82 -18.71 -26.46
N ALA A 428 7.98 -17.74 -26.80
CA ALA A 428 6.51 -17.89 -26.82
C ALA A 428 6.01 -18.90 -27.87
N GLU A 429 6.77 -19.14 -28.94
CA GLU A 429 6.46 -20.13 -29.98
C GLU A 429 6.89 -21.56 -29.63
N GLN A 430 7.68 -21.75 -28.56
CA GLN A 430 8.33 -23.04 -28.25
C GLN A 430 7.61 -23.86 -27.17
N ASN A 431 6.62 -23.31 -26.46
CA ASN A 431 5.90 -23.98 -25.36
C ASN A 431 4.39 -23.84 -25.43
#